data_AF-A0A1C0TIZ6-F1
#
_entry.id   AF-A0A1C0TIZ6-F1
#
_cell.length_a   1.000
_cell.length_b   1.000
_cell.length_c   1.000
_cell.angle_alpha   90.00
_cell.angle_beta   90.00
_cell.angle_gamma   90.00
#
_symmetry.space_group_name_H-M   'P 1'
#
loop_
_entity.id
_entity.type
_entity.pdbx_description
1 polymer ?
#
loop_
_entity_poly.entity_id
_entity_poly.type
_entity_poly.pdbx_seq_one_letter_code
_entity_poly.pdbx_strand_id
1 'polypeptide(L)'
;MNTVLVGLLYILTMSSAFAAKKFEIDNTDTIPMTSQFNQQSYELYVRLPKGYNKSNKAYPLVLINDTSYSIATASGILHLIEGRDIEEVVVVGISYSIGTDKLFSRTRDYTPTYAPKETGGHSLAAQKVSGQADNYVQFISKQVLPLVFDRYRINQNRKTFVGHSYGGLLGTYILLTTPTLFESYILGSPSYWYDDKVIFNIESKYAEKNQSLPAEVFVYAGGNEGIIQRDLHKFVEVLKSRQYKEFKLSSKIIPNTSHFSVFALLLTEGLIGLYGK
;
A
#
# COMPACT_ATOMS: atom_id res chain seq x y z
N MET A 1 49.34 -58.09 -36.22
CA MET A 1 48.98 -56.81 -35.58
C MET A 1 47.46 -56.72 -35.57
N ASN A 2 46.84 -57.04 -34.43
CA ASN A 2 45.39 -56.90 -34.22
C ASN A 2 45.13 -55.55 -33.56
N THR A 3 44.34 -54.70 -34.20
CA THR A 3 43.86 -53.45 -33.61
C THR A 3 42.37 -53.61 -33.32
N VAL A 4 42.03 -53.72 -32.04
CA VAL A 4 40.65 -53.76 -31.55
C VAL A 4 40.16 -52.31 -31.40
N LEU A 5 39.11 -51.95 -32.13
CA LEU A 5 38.45 -50.66 -32.01
C LEU A 5 37.39 -50.76 -30.91
N VAL A 6 37.63 -50.13 -29.75
CA VAL A 6 36.64 -50.01 -28.67
C VAL A 6 35.81 -48.75 -28.90
N GLY A 7 34.55 -48.92 -29.28
CA GLY A 7 33.59 -47.82 -29.38
C GLY A 7 33.04 -47.45 -28.01
N LEU A 8 33.29 -46.21 -27.56
CA LEU A 8 32.63 -45.64 -26.37
C LEU A 8 31.20 -45.22 -26.71
N LEU A 9 30.22 -45.89 -26.10
CA LEU A 9 28.80 -45.53 -26.17
C LEU A 9 28.53 -44.42 -25.12
N TYR A 10 28.35 -43.18 -25.56
CA TYR A 10 27.90 -42.09 -24.68
C TYR A 10 26.41 -42.25 -24.40
N ILE A 11 26.06 -42.69 -23.18
CA ILE A 11 24.69 -42.66 -22.67
C ILE A 11 24.39 -41.22 -22.24
N LEU A 12 23.67 -40.47 -23.08
CA LEU A 12 23.07 -39.18 -22.72
C LEU A 12 21.91 -39.44 -21.77
N THR A 13 22.12 -39.22 -20.47
CA THR A 13 21.04 -39.15 -19.49
C THR A 13 20.37 -37.78 -19.61
N MET A 14 19.19 -37.72 -20.23
CA MET A 14 18.35 -36.53 -20.16
C MET A 14 17.76 -36.43 -18.75
N SER A 15 18.33 -35.57 -17.91
CA SER A 15 17.67 -35.12 -16.68
C SER A 15 16.61 -34.08 -17.04
N SER A 16 15.35 -34.51 -17.12
CA SER A 16 14.23 -33.58 -17.11
C SER A 16 14.18 -32.91 -15.73
N ALA A 17 14.71 -31.69 -15.63
CA ALA A 17 14.55 -30.86 -14.46
C ALA A 17 13.06 -30.53 -14.29
N PHE A 18 12.40 -31.17 -13.33
CA PHE A 18 11.07 -30.77 -12.91
C PHE A 18 11.16 -29.40 -12.23
N ALA A 19 10.84 -28.34 -12.96
CA ALA A 19 10.62 -27.05 -12.34
C ALA A 19 9.36 -27.17 -11.47
N ALA A 20 9.52 -27.15 -10.14
CA ALA A 20 8.39 -27.15 -9.23
C ALA A 20 7.50 -25.94 -9.49
N LYS A 21 6.18 -26.15 -9.61
CA LYS A 21 5.23 -25.04 -9.74
C LYS A 21 5.36 -24.16 -8.49
N LYS A 22 5.55 -22.87 -8.68
CA LYS A 22 5.57 -21.90 -7.57
C LYS A 22 4.19 -21.86 -6.90
N PHE A 23 4.16 -21.64 -5.60
CA PHE A 23 2.93 -21.37 -4.86
C PHE A 23 2.30 -20.07 -5.35
N GLU A 24 0.98 -20.09 -5.55
CA GLU A 24 0.16 -18.97 -6.00
C GLU A 24 -0.98 -18.76 -4.99
N ILE A 25 -1.38 -17.51 -4.78
CA ILE A 25 -2.56 -17.18 -3.98
C ILE A 25 -3.78 -17.20 -4.89
N ASP A 26 -4.81 -17.98 -4.56
CA ASP A 26 -6.04 -18.08 -5.35
C ASP A 26 -6.73 -16.72 -5.56
N ASN A 27 -7.43 -16.59 -6.69
CA ASN A 27 -8.18 -15.40 -7.09
C ASN A 27 -7.31 -14.13 -7.14
N THR A 28 -6.06 -14.29 -7.58
CA THR A 28 -5.16 -13.16 -7.83
C THR A 28 -4.78 -13.03 -9.30
N ASP A 29 -4.68 -11.78 -9.77
CA ASP A 29 -4.20 -11.41 -11.10
C ASP A 29 -3.01 -10.44 -10.97
N THR A 30 -2.14 -10.44 -11.98
CA THR A 30 -1.05 -9.46 -12.11
C THR A 30 -1.24 -8.68 -13.41
N ILE A 31 -1.27 -7.35 -13.31
CA ILE A 31 -1.41 -6.46 -14.47
C ILE A 31 -0.17 -5.55 -14.56
N PRO A 32 0.66 -5.65 -15.60
CA PRO A 32 1.77 -4.72 -15.78
C PRO A 32 1.25 -3.34 -16.22
N MET A 33 1.89 -2.27 -15.75
CA MET A 33 1.54 -0.91 -16.14
C MET A 33 2.76 0.01 -16.11
N THR A 34 2.88 0.90 -17.09
CA THR A 34 3.87 1.98 -17.08
C THR A 34 3.19 3.32 -16.80
N SER A 35 3.72 4.03 -15.81
CA SER A 35 3.25 5.36 -15.43
C SER A 35 3.69 6.40 -16.45
N GLN A 36 2.75 7.23 -16.88
CA GLN A 36 3.02 8.38 -17.73
C GLN A 36 3.51 9.60 -16.92
N PHE A 37 3.47 9.54 -15.59
CA PHE A 37 3.79 10.65 -14.70
C PHE A 37 5.21 10.58 -14.11
N ASN A 38 5.78 9.39 -14.01
CA ASN A 38 7.15 9.20 -13.50
C ASN A 38 8.00 8.21 -14.33
N GLN A 39 7.44 7.68 -15.43
CA GLN A 39 8.12 6.83 -16.40
C GLN A 39 8.62 5.51 -15.80
N GLN A 40 8.05 5.12 -14.66
CA GLN A 40 8.32 3.86 -13.99
C GLN A 40 7.32 2.81 -14.41
N SER A 41 7.75 1.55 -14.41
CA SER A 41 6.88 0.40 -14.64
C SER A 41 6.56 -0.29 -13.33
N TYR A 42 5.31 -0.67 -13.13
CA TYR A 42 4.79 -1.32 -11.94
C TYR A 42 3.96 -2.53 -12.33
N GLU A 43 3.65 -3.37 -11.36
CA GLU A 43 2.64 -4.40 -11.44
C GLU A 43 1.50 -4.06 -10.47
N LEU A 44 0.26 -4.24 -10.92
CA LEU A 44 -0.91 -4.26 -10.06
C LEU A 44 -1.19 -5.71 -9.67
N TYR A 45 -1.16 -6.01 -8.38
CA TYR A 45 -1.59 -7.30 -7.84
C TYR A 45 -3.04 -7.18 -7.38
N VAL A 46 -3.95 -7.77 -8.14
CA VAL A 46 -5.39 -7.71 -7.86
C VAL A 46 -5.78 -8.99 -7.15
N ARG A 47 -6.49 -8.88 -6.01
CA ARG A 47 -7.16 -10.01 -5.35
C ARG A 47 -8.66 -9.79 -5.40
N LEU A 48 -9.37 -10.78 -5.93
CA LEU A 48 -10.83 -10.79 -6.00
C LEU A 48 -11.42 -11.62 -4.85
N PRO A 49 -12.60 -11.23 -4.32
CA PRO A 49 -13.29 -12.04 -3.33
C PRO A 49 -13.74 -13.38 -3.92
N LYS A 50 -13.85 -14.42 -3.08
CA LYS A 50 -14.24 -15.78 -3.53
C LYS A 50 -15.60 -15.79 -4.25
N GLY A 51 -16.52 -14.92 -3.87
CA GLY A 51 -17.83 -14.76 -4.49
C GLY A 51 -17.87 -13.92 -5.76
N TYR A 52 -16.75 -13.36 -6.23
CA TYR A 52 -16.74 -12.36 -7.30
C TYR A 52 -17.50 -12.82 -8.55
N ASN A 53 -17.21 -14.02 -9.06
CA ASN A 53 -17.84 -14.56 -10.28
C ASN A 53 -19.25 -15.13 -10.06
N LYS A 54 -19.80 -15.06 -8.85
CA LYS A 54 -21.13 -15.62 -8.52
C LYS A 54 -22.23 -14.56 -8.54
N SER A 55 -21.89 -13.28 -8.69
CA SER A 55 -22.85 -12.19 -8.69
C SER A 55 -22.38 -11.00 -9.53
N ASN A 56 -23.31 -10.08 -9.80
CA ASN A 56 -23.02 -8.78 -10.42
C ASN A 56 -22.82 -7.67 -9.37
N LYS A 57 -22.56 -8.01 -8.09
CA LYS A 57 -22.30 -7.02 -7.03
C LYS A 57 -21.08 -6.16 -7.40
N ALA A 58 -21.17 -4.87 -7.11
CA ALA A 58 -20.02 -3.96 -7.09
C ALA A 58 -19.39 -3.96 -5.69
N TYR A 59 -18.07 -4.11 -5.61
CA TYR A 59 -17.33 -4.32 -4.39
C TYR A 59 -16.59 -3.06 -3.94
N PRO A 60 -16.39 -2.84 -2.63
CA PRO A 60 -15.42 -1.85 -2.16
C PRO A 60 -14.01 -2.16 -2.68
N LEU A 61 -13.22 -1.12 -2.90
CA LEU A 61 -11.82 -1.22 -3.32
C LEU A 61 -10.90 -0.90 -2.15
N VAL A 62 -9.92 -1.76 -1.89
CA VAL A 62 -8.80 -1.51 -0.99
C VAL A 62 -7.53 -1.40 -1.83
N LEU A 63 -7.02 -0.18 -2.01
CA LEU A 63 -5.71 0.05 -2.64
C LEU A 63 -4.63 0.00 -1.55
N ILE A 64 -3.63 -0.87 -1.71
CA ILE A 64 -2.62 -1.12 -0.68
C ILE A 64 -1.20 -1.08 -1.27
N ASN A 65 -0.31 -0.37 -0.59
CA ASN A 65 1.09 -0.27 -1.01
C ASN A 65 1.98 -1.31 -0.32
N ASP A 66 3.29 -1.28 -0.58
CA ASP A 66 4.29 -2.15 0.07
C ASP A 66 4.08 -3.66 -0.18
N THR A 67 3.82 -4.03 -1.43
CA THR A 67 3.38 -5.37 -1.84
C THR A 67 4.36 -6.51 -1.57
N SER A 68 5.61 -6.21 -1.18
CA SER A 68 6.56 -7.23 -0.70
C SER A 68 6.05 -8.03 0.50
N TYR A 69 5.11 -7.47 1.28
CA TYR A 69 4.45 -8.18 2.37
C TYR A 69 2.93 -7.96 2.36
N SER A 70 2.47 -6.78 1.95
CA SER A 70 1.10 -6.35 2.23
C SER A 70 0.03 -7.20 1.54
N ILE A 71 0.27 -7.60 0.28
CA ILE A 71 -0.71 -8.39 -0.49
C ILE A 71 -0.85 -9.80 0.05
N ALA A 72 0.24 -10.45 0.40
CA ALA A 72 0.19 -11.78 1.01
C ALA A 72 -0.48 -11.72 2.40
N THR A 73 -0.14 -10.72 3.22
CA THR A 73 -0.78 -10.49 4.53
C THR A 73 -2.27 -10.23 4.39
N ALA A 74 -2.67 -9.30 3.52
CA ALA A 74 -4.08 -8.99 3.24
C ALA A 74 -4.83 -10.23 2.76
N SER A 75 -4.23 -11.00 1.84
CA SER A 75 -4.84 -12.23 1.32
C SER A 75 -5.09 -13.27 2.42
N GLY A 76 -4.14 -13.46 3.33
CA GLY A 76 -4.28 -14.37 4.46
C GLY A 76 -5.38 -13.92 5.44
N ILE A 77 -5.39 -12.64 5.81
CA ILE A 77 -6.44 -12.05 6.67
C ILE A 77 -7.82 -12.24 6.02
N LEU A 78 -7.97 -11.80 4.77
CA LEU A 78 -9.24 -11.85 4.06
C LEU A 78 -9.71 -13.29 3.81
N HIS A 79 -8.80 -14.25 3.59
CA HIS A 79 -9.20 -15.65 3.50
C HIS A 79 -9.98 -16.12 4.76
N LEU A 80 -9.63 -15.60 5.93
CA LEU A 80 -10.24 -15.93 7.20
C LEU A 80 -11.54 -15.16 7.45
N ILE A 81 -11.54 -13.84 7.27
CA ILE A 81 -12.63 -12.97 7.75
C ILE A 81 -13.63 -12.52 6.67
N GLU A 82 -13.25 -12.58 5.39
CA GLU A 82 -14.08 -12.09 4.30
C GLU A 82 -15.34 -12.93 4.08
N GLY A 83 -16.49 -12.27 3.89
CA GLY A 83 -17.80 -12.90 3.78
C GLY A 83 -18.38 -13.36 5.11
N ARG A 84 -17.56 -13.36 6.17
CA ARG A 84 -17.91 -13.70 7.55
C ARG A 84 -18.01 -12.40 8.36
N ASP A 85 -16.91 -12.01 9.01
CA ASP A 85 -16.82 -10.86 9.90
C ASP A 85 -16.90 -9.53 9.12
N ILE A 86 -16.40 -9.53 7.89
CA ILE A 86 -16.48 -8.36 6.99
C ILE A 86 -17.18 -8.71 5.68
N GLU A 87 -17.69 -7.70 4.98
CA GLU A 87 -18.12 -7.88 3.60
C GLU A 87 -16.96 -8.17 2.63
N GLU A 88 -17.28 -8.70 1.46
CA GLU A 88 -16.31 -8.96 0.39
C GLU A 88 -15.73 -7.68 -0.20
N VAL A 89 -14.42 -7.65 -0.44
CA VAL A 89 -13.68 -6.50 -0.98
C VAL A 89 -12.73 -6.91 -2.11
N VAL A 90 -12.50 -6.01 -3.07
CA VAL A 90 -11.41 -6.17 -4.04
C VAL A 90 -10.18 -5.46 -3.49
N VAL A 91 -9.03 -6.14 -3.48
CA VAL A 91 -7.75 -5.54 -3.09
C VAL A 91 -6.88 -5.34 -4.32
N VAL A 92 -6.27 -4.16 -4.44
CA VAL A 92 -5.30 -3.87 -5.49
C VAL A 92 -4.02 -3.39 -4.84
N GLY A 93 -2.93 -4.13 -5.05
CA GLY A 93 -1.59 -3.77 -4.63
C GLY A 93 -0.81 -3.12 -5.76
N ILE A 94 -0.08 -2.04 -5.50
CA ILE A 94 0.86 -1.46 -6.47
C ILE A 94 2.27 -1.87 -6.07
N SER A 95 2.97 -2.59 -6.95
CA SER A 95 4.36 -3.01 -6.70
C SER A 95 5.31 -1.82 -6.52
N TYR A 96 6.53 -2.12 -6.08
CA TYR A 96 7.64 -1.20 -6.34
C TYR A 96 7.95 -1.16 -7.84
N SER A 97 8.60 -0.09 -8.30
CA SER A 97 9.02 0.04 -9.70
C SER A 97 9.92 -1.13 -10.11
N ILE A 98 9.56 -1.76 -11.22
CA ILE A 98 10.27 -2.89 -11.81
C ILE A 98 11.67 -2.43 -12.23
N GLY A 99 12.68 -3.24 -11.93
CA GLY A 99 14.07 -2.93 -12.26
C GLY A 99 14.72 -1.84 -11.40
N THR A 100 14.03 -1.35 -10.36
CA THR A 100 14.55 -0.38 -9.40
C THR A 100 14.72 -1.02 -8.03
N ASP A 101 15.71 -0.57 -7.25
CA ASP A 101 15.78 -0.92 -5.82
C ASP A 101 14.49 -0.50 -5.10
N LYS A 102 13.98 -1.38 -4.24
CA LYS A 102 12.69 -1.18 -3.56
C LYS A 102 12.69 0.09 -2.71
N LEU A 103 13.79 0.41 -2.03
CA LEU A 103 13.89 1.60 -1.20
C LEU A 103 13.93 2.86 -2.05
N PHE A 104 14.59 2.83 -3.21
CA PHE A 104 14.61 3.97 -4.14
C PHE A 104 13.21 4.24 -4.71
N SER A 105 12.51 3.18 -5.16
CA SER A 105 11.13 3.32 -5.63
C SER A 105 10.23 3.86 -4.53
N ARG A 106 10.30 3.26 -3.34
CA ARG A 106 9.46 3.64 -2.20
C ARG A 106 9.73 5.06 -1.72
N THR A 107 11.00 5.45 -1.60
CA THR A 107 11.36 6.82 -1.22
C THR A 107 10.83 7.81 -2.25
N ARG A 108 11.08 7.58 -3.54
CA ARG A 108 10.60 8.45 -4.62
C ARG A 108 9.09 8.62 -4.57
N ASP A 109 8.36 7.51 -4.56
CA ASP A 109 6.93 7.49 -4.79
C ASP A 109 6.11 7.93 -3.55
N TYR A 110 6.63 7.74 -2.33
CA TYR A 110 5.83 7.91 -1.10
C TYR A 110 6.18 9.16 -0.30
N THR A 111 7.19 9.94 -0.70
CA THR A 111 7.62 11.13 0.04
C THR A 111 7.10 12.42 -0.61
N PRO A 112 6.49 13.34 0.17
CA PRO A 112 5.87 14.56 -0.37
C PRO A 112 6.84 15.59 -0.95
N THR A 113 8.07 15.67 -0.42
CA THR A 113 9.04 16.73 -0.69
C THR A 113 10.43 16.16 -0.88
N TYR A 114 11.30 16.93 -1.54
CA TYR A 114 12.68 16.51 -1.77
C TYR A 114 13.55 16.75 -0.53
N ALA A 115 13.92 15.69 0.17
CA ALA A 115 14.69 15.75 1.41
C ALA A 115 15.96 14.88 1.34
N PRO A 116 16.98 15.25 0.54
CA PRO A 116 18.16 14.41 0.28
C PRO A 116 19.07 14.20 1.51
N LYS A 117 18.87 15.01 2.57
CA LYS A 117 19.63 14.93 3.83
C LYS A 117 18.85 14.27 4.96
N GLU A 118 17.64 13.77 4.70
CA GLU A 118 16.84 13.06 5.70
C GLU A 118 17.55 11.79 6.16
N THR A 119 17.83 11.68 7.46
CA THR A 119 18.56 10.56 8.06
C THR A 119 17.67 9.60 8.85
N GLY A 120 16.44 9.98 9.19
CA GLY A 120 15.50 9.16 9.96
C GLY A 120 14.84 8.04 9.15
N GLY A 121 14.97 8.06 7.82
CA GLY A 121 14.31 7.15 6.90
C GLY A 121 15.21 6.11 6.24
N HIS A 122 15.01 5.92 4.94
CA HIS A 122 15.87 5.07 4.12
C HIS A 122 17.28 5.70 3.94
N SER A 123 18.18 4.98 3.27
CA SER A 123 19.55 5.44 3.02
C SER A 123 19.62 6.81 2.34
N LEU A 124 20.68 7.58 2.60
CA LEU A 124 20.94 8.86 1.92
C LEU A 124 20.92 8.71 0.39
N ALA A 125 21.33 7.55 -0.13
CA ALA A 125 21.27 7.27 -1.56
C ALA A 125 19.82 7.21 -2.07
N ALA A 126 18.91 6.54 -1.35
CA ALA A 126 17.50 6.52 -1.69
C ALA A 126 16.85 7.91 -1.52
N GLN A 127 17.28 8.71 -0.53
CA GLN A 127 16.75 10.06 -0.32
C GLN A 127 17.05 11.04 -1.45
N LYS A 128 18.09 10.78 -2.26
CA LYS A 128 18.38 11.58 -3.47
C LYS A 128 17.29 11.50 -4.53
N VAL A 129 16.36 10.55 -4.45
CA VAL A 129 15.22 10.44 -5.38
C VAL A 129 13.87 10.77 -4.73
N SER A 130 13.86 11.29 -3.50
CA SER A 130 12.64 11.66 -2.76
C SER A 130 11.81 12.77 -3.43
N GLY A 131 10.58 12.95 -2.96
CA GLY A 131 9.74 14.11 -3.26
C GLY A 131 8.86 13.98 -4.49
N GLN A 132 8.56 12.76 -4.94
CA GLN A 132 7.78 12.52 -6.16
C GLN A 132 6.39 11.94 -5.86
N ALA A 133 5.86 12.13 -4.65
CA ALA A 133 4.53 11.66 -4.28
C ALA A 133 3.44 12.20 -5.21
N ASP A 134 3.50 13.46 -5.65
CA ASP A 134 2.49 14.03 -6.56
C ASP A 134 2.41 13.24 -7.88
N ASN A 135 3.55 12.93 -8.51
CA ASN A 135 3.60 12.10 -9.72
C ASN A 135 3.00 10.70 -9.49
N TYR A 136 3.22 10.12 -8.31
CA TYR A 136 2.64 8.83 -7.95
C TYR A 136 1.13 8.91 -7.68
N VAL A 137 0.64 9.99 -7.08
CA VAL A 137 -0.80 10.25 -6.88
C VAL A 137 -1.51 10.50 -8.22
N GLN A 138 -0.86 11.20 -9.16
CA GLN A 138 -1.38 11.34 -10.53
C GLN A 138 -1.46 9.99 -11.23
N PHE A 139 -0.43 9.15 -11.10
CA PHE A 139 -0.46 7.78 -11.61
C PHE A 139 -1.62 6.96 -11.03
N ILE A 140 -1.85 7.02 -9.71
CA ILE A 140 -2.98 6.35 -9.06
C ILE A 140 -4.31 6.87 -9.60
N SER A 141 -4.51 8.19 -9.57
CA SER A 141 -5.80 8.81 -9.88
C SER A 141 -6.17 8.79 -11.37
N LYS A 142 -5.19 8.89 -12.26
CA LYS A 142 -5.41 9.03 -13.71
C LYS A 142 -5.16 7.76 -14.52
N GLN A 143 -4.45 6.77 -13.96
CA GLN A 143 -4.18 5.50 -14.65
C GLN A 143 -4.67 4.29 -13.86
N VAL A 144 -4.23 4.12 -12.60
CA VAL A 144 -4.54 2.91 -11.81
C VAL A 144 -6.04 2.78 -11.59
N LEU A 145 -6.68 3.78 -10.98
CA LEU A 145 -8.10 3.72 -10.63
C LEU A 145 -9.00 3.57 -11.87
N PRO A 146 -8.82 4.35 -12.96
CA PRO A 146 -9.58 4.14 -14.19
C PRO A 146 -9.48 2.72 -14.76
N LEU A 147 -8.26 2.17 -14.83
CA LEU A 147 -8.05 0.79 -15.31
C LEU A 147 -8.75 -0.24 -14.43
N VAL A 148 -8.69 -0.06 -13.11
CA VAL A 148 -9.35 -0.96 -12.15
C VAL A 148 -10.87 -0.89 -12.28
N PHE A 149 -11.45 0.30 -12.48
CA PHE A 149 -12.90 0.45 -12.64
C PHE A 149 -13.42 -0.09 -13.97
N ASP A 150 -12.60 -0.02 -15.03
CA ASP A 150 -12.94 -0.60 -16.33
C ASP A 150 -12.94 -2.13 -16.28
N ARG A 151 -11.98 -2.73 -15.59
CA ARG A 151 -11.79 -4.19 -15.54
C ARG A 151 -12.60 -4.89 -14.46
N TYR A 152 -12.90 -4.22 -13.36
CA TYR A 152 -13.49 -4.84 -12.18
C TYR A 152 -14.73 -4.10 -11.69
N ARG A 153 -15.69 -4.86 -11.13
CA ARG A 153 -16.93 -4.34 -10.56
C ARG A 153 -16.66 -3.67 -9.22
N ILE A 154 -16.28 -2.41 -9.26
CA ILE A 154 -15.95 -1.59 -8.09
C ILE A 154 -17.06 -0.59 -7.81
N ASN A 155 -17.43 -0.45 -6.53
CA ASN A 155 -18.19 0.70 -6.07
C ASN A 155 -17.24 1.89 -5.95
N GLN A 156 -17.32 2.82 -6.89
CA GLN A 156 -16.40 3.97 -6.98
C GLN A 156 -16.55 4.95 -5.81
N ASN A 157 -17.58 4.84 -4.97
CA ASN A 157 -17.75 5.66 -3.76
C ASN A 157 -17.26 4.95 -2.49
N ARG A 158 -16.55 3.81 -2.62
CA ARG A 158 -16.07 3.01 -1.48
C ARG A 158 -14.63 2.54 -1.71
N LYS A 159 -13.72 3.49 -1.76
CA LYS A 159 -12.29 3.27 -2.00
C LYS A 159 -11.53 3.58 -0.73
N THR A 160 -10.70 2.64 -0.31
CA THR A 160 -9.85 2.74 0.86
C THR A 160 -8.40 2.72 0.45
N PHE A 161 -7.60 3.64 0.97
CA PHE A 161 -6.15 3.59 0.85
C PHE A 161 -5.52 3.00 2.12
N VAL A 162 -4.60 2.06 1.94
CA VAL A 162 -3.87 1.42 3.03
C VAL A 162 -2.38 1.66 2.86
N GLY A 163 -1.75 2.25 3.88
CA GLY A 163 -0.34 2.57 3.85
C GLY A 163 0.31 2.45 5.22
N HIS A 164 1.58 2.05 5.23
CA HIS A 164 2.36 1.90 6.46
C HIS A 164 3.70 2.65 6.38
N SER A 165 4.16 3.28 7.46
CA SER A 165 5.43 4.03 7.46
C SER A 165 5.40 5.15 6.39
N TYR A 166 6.32 5.18 5.42
CA TYR A 166 6.18 6.08 4.25
C TYR A 166 4.89 5.89 3.46
N GLY A 167 4.34 4.67 3.38
CA GLY A 167 3.01 4.47 2.81
C GLY A 167 1.93 5.20 3.61
N GLY A 168 2.06 5.29 4.94
CA GLY A 168 1.15 6.06 5.80
C GLY A 168 1.33 7.57 5.61
N LEU A 169 2.58 8.02 5.40
CA LEU A 169 2.89 9.40 5.01
C LEU A 169 2.23 9.76 3.66
N LEU A 170 2.37 8.90 2.65
CA LEU A 170 1.71 9.06 1.36
C LEU A 170 0.18 9.08 1.50
N GLY A 171 -0.41 8.17 2.28
CA GLY A 171 -1.85 8.15 2.52
C GLY A 171 -2.35 9.46 3.14
N THR A 172 -1.60 10.01 4.09
CA THR A 172 -1.89 11.32 4.70
C THR A 172 -1.71 12.46 3.70
N TYR A 173 -0.69 12.38 2.85
CA TYR A 173 -0.50 13.35 1.77
C TYR A 173 -1.69 13.35 0.81
N ILE A 174 -2.15 12.16 0.36
CA ILE A 174 -3.33 12.03 -0.50
C ILE A 174 -4.57 12.62 0.17
N LEU A 175 -4.80 12.28 1.45
CA LEU A 175 -5.91 12.80 2.24
C LEU A 175 -5.97 14.34 2.20
N LEU A 176 -4.82 15.01 2.28
CA LEU A 176 -4.76 16.47 2.38
C LEU A 176 -4.66 17.18 1.03
N THR A 177 -4.14 16.53 -0.02
CA THR A 177 -3.95 17.17 -1.34
C THR A 177 -5.03 16.79 -2.34
N THR A 178 -5.61 15.61 -2.21
CA THR A 178 -6.68 15.09 -3.07
C THR A 178 -7.75 14.39 -2.21
N PRO A 179 -8.43 15.11 -1.30
CA PRO A 179 -9.29 14.54 -0.25
C PRO A 179 -10.44 13.66 -0.76
N THR A 180 -10.87 13.82 -2.01
CA THR A 180 -11.94 13.02 -2.64
C THR A 180 -11.42 11.80 -3.40
N LEU A 181 -10.11 11.52 -3.36
CA LEU A 181 -9.54 10.38 -4.09
C LEU A 181 -9.89 9.04 -3.43
N PHE A 182 -9.99 9.01 -2.10
CA PHE A 182 -10.42 7.86 -1.32
C PHE A 182 -11.37 8.32 -0.23
N GLU A 183 -12.40 7.52 0.03
CA GLU A 183 -13.38 7.80 1.08
C GLU A 183 -12.88 7.36 2.46
N SER A 184 -11.90 6.45 2.50
CA SER A 184 -11.40 5.92 3.76
C SER A 184 -9.91 5.59 3.72
N TYR A 185 -9.28 5.59 4.90
CA TYR A 185 -7.85 5.37 5.04
C TYR A 185 -7.53 4.47 6.24
N ILE A 186 -6.65 3.49 6.05
CA ILE A 186 -6.01 2.73 7.12
C ILE A 186 -4.52 3.06 7.09
N LEU A 187 -4.07 3.86 8.05
CA LEU A 187 -2.74 4.45 8.08
C LEU A 187 -1.95 3.90 9.27
N GLY A 188 -0.96 3.06 9.00
CA GLY A 188 -0.13 2.43 10.02
C GLY A 188 1.20 3.16 10.22
N SER A 189 1.50 3.56 11.44
CA SER A 189 2.77 4.16 11.85
C SER A 189 3.29 5.23 10.87
N PRO A 190 2.49 6.25 10.50
CA PRO A 190 2.89 7.20 9.47
C PRO A 190 4.18 7.94 9.83
N SER A 191 5.08 8.11 8.86
CA SER A 191 6.38 8.76 9.06
C SER A 191 6.28 10.29 9.13
N TYR A 192 5.50 10.81 10.08
CA TYR A 192 5.27 12.25 10.25
C TYR A 192 6.50 13.05 10.71
N TRP A 193 7.60 12.38 11.05
CA TRP A 193 8.90 13.00 11.31
C TRP A 193 9.60 13.49 10.04
N TYR A 194 9.21 12.97 8.86
CA TYR A 194 9.88 13.21 7.58
C TYR A 194 9.98 14.70 7.22
N ASP A 195 11.16 15.10 6.75
CA ASP A 195 11.46 16.44 6.20
C ASP A 195 11.00 17.56 7.15
N ASP A 196 11.51 17.49 8.38
CA ASP A 196 11.15 18.41 9.47
C ASP A 196 9.62 18.52 9.66
N LYS A 197 8.96 17.36 9.65
CA LYS A 197 7.51 17.23 9.86
C LYS A 197 6.67 17.96 8.82
N VAL A 198 7.10 17.92 7.56
CA VAL A 198 6.45 18.63 6.44
C VAL A 198 4.94 18.43 6.35
N ILE A 199 4.41 17.27 6.78
CA ILE A 199 2.98 16.97 6.75
C ILE A 199 2.14 17.91 7.62
N PHE A 200 2.69 18.44 8.73
CA PHE A 200 2.02 19.42 9.57
C PHE A 200 1.83 20.76 8.82
N ASN A 201 2.82 21.16 8.02
CA ASN A 201 2.73 22.36 7.20
C ASN A 201 1.73 22.17 6.05
N ILE A 202 1.67 20.97 5.46
CA ILE A 202 0.69 20.63 4.42
C ILE A 202 -0.73 20.69 4.99
N GLU A 203 -0.95 20.10 6.16
CA GLU A 203 -2.23 20.17 6.88
C GLU A 203 -2.62 21.63 7.17
N SER A 204 -1.70 22.44 7.69
CA SER A 204 -2.00 23.84 8.01
C SER A 204 -2.44 24.62 6.77
N LYS A 205 -1.76 24.42 5.63
CA LYS A 205 -2.14 25.05 4.35
C LYS A 205 -3.50 24.56 3.84
N TYR A 206 -3.85 23.29 4.07
CA TYR A 206 -5.18 22.78 3.75
C TYR A 206 -6.24 23.47 4.61
N ALA A 207 -6.01 23.56 5.92
CA ALA A 207 -6.92 24.16 6.89
C ALA A 207 -7.23 25.64 6.62
N GLU A 208 -6.26 26.40 6.09
CA GLU A 208 -6.44 27.80 5.71
C GLU A 208 -7.55 28.02 4.68
N LYS A 209 -7.83 27.00 3.84
CA LYS A 209 -8.74 27.11 2.69
C LYS A 209 -9.95 26.19 2.79
N ASN A 210 -9.94 25.21 3.68
CA ASN A 210 -10.93 24.14 3.74
C ASN A 210 -11.43 23.92 5.16
N GLN A 211 -12.74 23.77 5.31
CA GLN A 211 -13.41 23.42 6.56
C GLN A 211 -13.99 22.00 6.55
N SER A 212 -14.01 21.31 5.40
CA SER A 212 -14.46 19.93 5.26
C SER A 212 -13.27 19.04 4.89
N LEU A 213 -13.29 17.80 5.35
CA LEU A 213 -12.36 16.75 4.98
C LEU A 213 -13.16 15.45 4.90
N PRO A 214 -13.82 15.15 3.76
CA PRO A 214 -14.81 14.08 3.64
C PRO A 214 -14.14 12.70 3.59
N ALA A 215 -13.66 12.23 4.74
CA ALA A 215 -12.93 10.96 4.85
C ALA A 215 -13.11 10.31 6.23
N GLU A 216 -13.08 8.98 6.24
CA GLU A 216 -13.00 8.16 7.45
C GLU A 216 -11.60 7.57 7.61
N VAL A 217 -10.87 7.98 8.64
CA VAL A 217 -9.45 7.67 8.83
C VAL A 217 -9.25 6.86 10.10
N PHE A 218 -8.66 5.68 9.94
CA PHE A 218 -8.11 4.88 11.02
C PHE A 218 -6.59 5.01 11.01
N VAL A 219 -6.02 5.60 12.07
CA VAL A 219 -4.57 5.72 12.23
C VAL A 219 -4.08 4.87 13.40
N TYR A 220 -3.03 4.09 13.16
CA TYR A 220 -2.47 3.17 14.13
C TYR A 220 -0.98 3.44 14.34
N ALA A 221 -0.43 3.07 15.48
CA ALA A 221 1.00 2.85 15.66
C ALA A 221 1.26 1.75 16.68
N GLY A 222 2.42 1.10 16.58
CA GLY A 222 2.85 0.10 17.54
C GLY A 222 3.35 0.72 18.84
N GLY A 223 3.21 -0.02 19.94
CA GLY A 223 3.52 0.39 21.30
C GLY A 223 5.01 0.64 21.60
N ASN A 224 5.92 0.22 20.71
CA ASN A 224 7.37 0.35 20.90
C ASN A 224 8.05 1.27 19.85
N GLU A 225 7.38 2.32 19.37
CA GLU A 225 7.83 3.13 18.22
C GLU A 225 8.32 4.55 18.56
N GLY A 226 8.38 4.92 19.85
CA GLY A 226 9.02 6.16 20.31
C GLY A 226 8.58 7.42 19.56
N ILE A 227 9.45 7.95 18.70
CA ILE A 227 9.20 9.19 17.92
C ILE A 227 7.93 9.10 17.07
N ILE A 228 7.62 7.94 16.49
CA ILE A 228 6.46 7.78 15.61
C ILE A 228 5.17 7.93 16.41
N GLN A 229 5.08 7.35 17.61
CA GLN A 229 3.90 7.53 18.47
C GLN A 229 3.72 8.98 18.88
N ARG A 230 4.82 9.65 19.26
CA ARG A 230 4.79 11.04 19.67
C ARG A 230 4.27 11.93 18.55
N ASP A 231 4.81 11.77 17.34
CA ASP A 231 4.42 12.62 16.22
C ASP A 231 3.03 12.25 15.67
N LEU A 232 2.63 10.98 15.72
CA LEU A 232 1.24 10.55 15.48
C LEU A 232 0.28 11.22 16.46
N HIS A 233 0.56 11.16 17.76
CA HIS A 233 -0.30 11.76 18.78
C HIS A 233 -0.46 13.26 18.54
N LYS A 234 0.65 13.97 18.29
CA LYS A 234 0.60 15.40 17.96
C LYS A 234 -0.25 15.70 16.72
N PHE A 235 -0.09 14.91 15.66
CA PHE A 235 -0.84 15.13 14.42
C PHE A 235 -2.34 14.82 14.59
N VAL A 236 -2.68 13.78 15.35
CA VAL A 236 -4.07 13.47 15.71
C VAL A 236 -4.71 14.62 16.48
N GLU A 237 -4.01 15.22 17.44
CA GLU A 237 -4.53 16.37 18.18
C GLU A 237 -4.71 17.61 17.28
N VAL A 238 -3.81 17.83 16.31
CA VAL A 238 -4.01 18.86 15.27
C VAL A 238 -5.31 18.60 14.52
N LEU A 239 -5.51 17.40 13.94
CA LEU A 239 -6.71 17.08 13.18
C LEU A 239 -8.01 17.20 13.99
N LYS A 240 -8.00 16.77 15.26
CA LYS A 240 -9.14 16.94 16.17
C LYS A 240 -9.45 18.42 16.43
N SER A 241 -8.42 19.24 16.61
CA SER A 241 -8.58 20.67 16.89
C SER A 241 -9.20 21.45 15.73
N ARG A 242 -9.06 20.96 14.49
CA ARG A 242 -9.64 21.59 13.29
C ARG A 242 -11.15 21.44 13.20
N GLN A 243 -11.72 20.40 13.81
CA GLN A 243 -13.14 20.07 13.70
C GLN A 243 -13.65 20.05 12.25
N TYR A 244 -12.88 19.43 11.34
CA TYR A 244 -13.27 19.30 9.94
C TYR A 244 -14.67 18.68 9.80
N LYS A 245 -15.50 19.28 8.95
CA LYS A 245 -16.80 18.70 8.57
C LYS A 245 -16.57 17.41 7.79
N GLU A 246 -17.52 16.47 7.93
CA GLU A 246 -17.54 15.20 7.19
C GLU A 246 -16.31 14.30 7.45
N PHE A 247 -15.56 14.60 8.51
CA PHE A 247 -14.35 13.88 8.87
C PHE A 247 -14.59 12.98 10.07
N LYS A 248 -14.19 11.71 9.96
CA LYS A 248 -14.15 10.77 11.08
C LYS A 248 -12.72 10.32 11.31
N LEU A 249 -12.26 10.40 12.55
CA LEU A 249 -10.92 10.01 12.93
C LEU A 249 -10.95 9.03 14.11
N SER A 250 -10.36 7.87 13.88
CA SER A 250 -10.06 6.87 14.90
C SER A 250 -8.55 6.70 15.00
N SER A 251 -8.00 6.75 16.22
CA SER A 251 -6.57 6.55 16.46
C SER A 251 -6.32 5.51 17.54
N LYS A 252 -5.39 4.58 17.33
CA LYS A 252 -5.06 3.55 18.33
C LYS A 252 -3.56 3.22 18.37
N ILE A 253 -3.03 3.12 19.59
CA ILE A 253 -1.71 2.51 19.84
C ILE A 253 -1.91 1.03 20.16
N ILE A 254 -1.27 0.15 19.39
CA ILE A 254 -1.35 -1.30 19.59
C ILE A 254 -0.22 -1.72 20.53
N PRO A 255 -0.51 -2.14 21.78
CA PRO A 255 0.53 -2.46 22.76
C PRO A 255 1.41 -3.63 22.32
N ASN A 256 2.64 -3.70 22.84
CA ASN A 256 3.59 -4.80 22.61
C ASN A 256 3.92 -5.09 21.13
N THR A 257 3.79 -4.09 20.25
CA THR A 257 4.16 -4.20 18.84
C THR A 257 5.25 -3.21 18.47
N SER A 258 6.10 -3.62 17.52
CA SER A 258 7.10 -2.77 16.89
C SER A 258 6.56 -2.17 15.61
N HIS A 259 7.36 -1.29 15.00
CA HIS A 259 7.08 -0.74 13.67
C HIS A 259 6.74 -1.82 12.64
N PHE A 260 7.34 -3.01 12.73
CA PHE A 260 7.13 -4.08 11.75
C PHE A 260 6.00 -5.04 12.15
N SER A 261 5.88 -5.39 13.43
CA SER A 261 4.89 -6.39 13.87
C SER A 261 3.46 -5.84 13.93
N VAL A 262 3.30 -4.52 13.92
CA VAL A 262 1.98 -3.86 14.01
C VAL A 262 1.14 -4.01 12.74
N PHE A 263 1.75 -4.20 11.57
CA PHE A 263 1.05 -4.11 10.29
C PHE A 263 -0.12 -5.10 10.11
N ALA A 264 0.07 -6.37 10.47
CA ALA A 264 -1.01 -7.34 10.31
C ALA A 264 -2.20 -7.04 11.25
N LEU A 265 -1.91 -6.54 12.45
CA LEU A 265 -2.94 -6.20 13.44
C LEU A 265 -3.71 -4.95 13.03
N LEU A 266 -3.02 -3.87 12.65
CA LEU A 266 -3.69 -2.64 12.20
C LEU A 266 -4.51 -2.88 10.93
N LEU A 267 -4.03 -3.73 10.01
CA LEU A 267 -4.77 -4.05 8.80
C LEU A 267 -6.05 -4.84 9.14
N THR A 268 -5.95 -5.83 10.04
CA THR A 268 -7.10 -6.60 10.50
C THR A 268 -8.13 -5.70 11.19
N GLU A 269 -7.70 -4.90 12.16
CA GLU A 269 -8.61 -4.00 12.89
C GLU A 269 -9.24 -2.93 11.98
N GLY A 270 -8.46 -2.36 11.06
CA GLY A 270 -8.96 -1.34 10.12
C GLY A 270 -9.95 -1.90 9.10
N LEU A 271 -9.71 -3.12 8.59
CA LEU A 271 -10.66 -3.80 7.70
C LEU A 271 -11.97 -4.11 8.42
N ILE A 272 -11.91 -4.58 9.67
CA ILE A 272 -13.11 -4.81 10.49
C ILE A 272 -13.84 -3.50 10.77
N GLY A 273 -13.11 -2.43 11.10
CA GLY A 273 -13.70 -1.12 11.38
C GLY A 273 -14.46 -0.52 10.18
N LEU A 274 -13.95 -0.72 8.95
CA LEU A 274 -14.55 -0.16 7.73
C LEU A 274 -15.60 -1.06 7.07
N TYR A 275 -15.45 -2.38 7.18
CA TYR A 275 -16.21 -3.37 6.40
C TYR A 275 -16.93 -4.41 7.26
N GLY A 276 -16.86 -4.28 8.59
CA GLY A 276 -17.55 -5.14 9.54
C GLY A 276 -19.06 -5.15 9.32
N LYS A 277 -19.66 -6.33 9.48
CA LYS A 277 -21.12 -6.50 9.49
C LYS A 277 -21.73 -6.31 10.87
#